data_AF-A0A961C7W6-F1
#
_entry.id   AF-A0A961C7W6-F1
#
_cell.length_a   1.000
_cell.length_b   1.000
_cell.length_c   1.000
_cell.angle_alpha   90.00
_cell.angle_beta   90.00
_cell.angle_gamma   90.00
#
_symmetry.space_group_name_H-M   'P 1'
#
loop_
_entity.id
_entity.type
_entity.pdbx_description
1 polymer ?
#
loop_
_entity_poly.entity_id
_entity_poly.type
_entity_poly.pdbx_seq_one_letter_code
_entity_poly.pdbx_strand_id
1 'polypeptide(L)'
;DESVWFRRKGELVAALIKDDGTPVSSTQCTIGSVAFNALISFCAAELAEFTSDDHLAALATELSESLTAQWSSELRTWVDEGATTNGSRATRTLEGLLPLLVERRAQVIADAVSELVSEASFCGPFGLRQVHPSEPTYDPDAYWRGPSWPQLNYLFQLALRRHGLVDASENLWTASARGALQSEFSEYWSAEDGGGGGARPQSWSGLILLKHHEIH
;
A
#
# COMPACT_ATOMS: atom_id res chain seq x y z
N ASP A 1 11.33 22.71 6.64
CA ASP A 1 11.82 23.82 5.81
C ASP A 1 11.48 23.52 4.35
N GLU A 2 10.44 24.17 3.83
CA GLU A 2 9.95 23.96 2.46
C GLU A 2 11.02 24.29 1.40
N SER A 3 11.95 25.21 1.71
CA SER A 3 12.99 25.64 0.77
C SER A 3 14.00 24.53 0.47
N VAL A 4 14.29 23.67 1.46
CA VAL A 4 15.15 22.50 1.32
C VAL A 4 14.46 21.44 0.46
N TRP A 5 13.17 21.19 0.71
CA TRP A 5 12.38 20.25 -0.10
C TRP A 5 12.33 20.68 -1.56
N PHE A 6 12.06 21.97 -1.83
CA PHE A 6 11.90 22.46 -3.20
C PHE A 6 13.20 22.34 -3.99
N ARG A 7 14.32 22.69 -3.35
CA ARG A 7 15.67 22.51 -3.92
C ARG A 7 15.94 21.03 -4.23
N ARG A 8 15.70 20.14 -3.27
CA ARG A 8 15.95 18.71 -3.44
C ARG A 8 15.07 18.10 -4.53
N LYS A 9 13.81 18.50 -4.62
CA LYS A 9 12.91 18.11 -5.71
C LYS A 9 13.45 18.56 -7.06
N GLY A 10 13.93 19.81 -7.15
CA GLY A 10 14.55 20.34 -8.37
C GLY A 10 15.76 19.53 -8.83
N GLU A 11 16.64 19.15 -7.90
CA GLU A 11 17.80 18.29 -8.17
C GLU A 11 17.38 16.91 -8.71
N LEU A 12 16.37 16.28 -8.09
CA LEU A 12 15.85 14.97 -8.51
C LEU A 12 15.27 15.01 -9.93
N VAL A 13 14.48 16.05 -10.25
CA VAL A 13 13.89 16.21 -11.59
C VAL A 13 14.95 16.50 -12.64
N ALA A 14 15.98 17.29 -12.30
CA ALA A 14 17.09 17.59 -13.20
C ALA A 14 17.97 16.36 -13.50
N ALA A 15 18.01 15.39 -12.59
CA ALA A 15 18.79 14.15 -12.74
C ALA A 15 18.06 13.03 -13.49
N LEU A 16 16.87 13.30 -14.04
CA LEU A 16 16.13 12.33 -14.87
C LEU A 16 16.82 12.17 -16.23
N ILE A 17 17.16 10.93 -16.59
CA ILE A 17 17.54 10.54 -17.94
C ILE A 17 16.24 10.48 -18.76
N LYS A 18 16.22 11.13 -19.92
CA LYS A 18 15.04 11.26 -20.77
C LYS A 18 15.30 10.66 -22.15
N ASP A 19 14.29 10.02 -22.71
CA ASP A 19 14.20 9.60 -24.11
C ASP A 19 12.98 10.27 -24.75
N ASP A 20 13.19 11.00 -25.85
CA ASP A 20 12.18 11.86 -26.49
C ASP A 20 11.37 12.75 -25.52
N GLY A 21 12.05 13.34 -24.53
CA GLY A 21 11.44 14.19 -23.50
C GLY A 21 10.73 13.43 -22.38
N THR A 22 10.54 12.11 -22.52
CA THR A 22 9.96 11.23 -21.51
C THR A 22 11.03 10.78 -20.53
N PRO A 23 10.85 10.94 -19.20
CA PRO A 23 11.79 10.40 -18.23
C PRO A 23 11.78 8.87 -18.26
N VAL A 24 12.95 8.25 -18.49
CA VAL A 24 13.13 6.80 -18.60
C VAL A 24 13.94 6.19 -17.47
N SER A 25 14.79 6.95 -16.78
CA SER A 25 15.50 6.48 -15.58
C SER A 25 16.06 7.62 -14.73
N SER A 26 16.52 7.30 -13.52
CA SER A 26 17.28 8.20 -12.65
C SER A 26 18.35 7.41 -11.92
N THR A 27 19.52 8.02 -11.72
CA THR A 27 20.57 7.49 -10.83
C THR A 27 20.47 8.03 -9.41
N GLN A 28 19.57 9.00 -9.16
CA GLN A 28 19.43 9.65 -7.85
C GLN A 28 18.29 9.07 -6.99
N CYS A 29 17.43 8.24 -7.56
CA CYS A 29 16.36 7.54 -6.86
C CYS A 29 16.23 6.11 -7.43
N THR A 30 17.06 5.21 -6.92
CA THR A 30 17.06 3.79 -7.30
C THR A 30 16.42 2.99 -6.17
N ILE A 31 15.11 2.77 -6.28
CA ILE A 31 14.31 2.03 -5.29
C ILE A 31 13.59 0.88 -5.99
N GLY A 32 13.75 -0.34 -5.49
CA GLY A 32 12.93 -1.48 -5.85
C GLY A 32 11.72 -1.54 -4.91
N SER A 33 10.64 -0.86 -5.27
CA SER A 33 9.46 -0.75 -4.41
C SER A 33 8.73 -2.09 -4.30
N VAL A 34 8.59 -2.61 -3.07
CA VAL A 34 7.83 -3.85 -2.83
C VAL A 34 6.34 -3.65 -3.12
N ALA A 35 5.82 -2.46 -2.81
CA ALA A 35 4.43 -2.08 -3.08
C ALA A 35 4.11 -2.10 -4.58
N PHE A 36 4.93 -1.42 -5.38
CA PHE A 36 4.71 -1.34 -6.83
C PHE A 36 4.87 -2.71 -7.50
N ASN A 37 5.90 -3.47 -7.11
CA ASN A 37 6.13 -4.81 -7.61
C ASN A 37 5.01 -5.79 -7.22
N ALA A 38 4.43 -5.65 -6.01
CA ALA A 38 3.27 -6.44 -5.60
C ALA A 38 2.05 -6.18 -6.49
N LEU A 39 1.77 -4.91 -6.81
CA LEU A 39 0.68 -4.54 -7.72
C LEU A 39 0.91 -5.06 -9.14
N ILE A 40 2.14 -4.99 -9.66
CA ILE A 40 2.48 -5.56 -10.98
C ILE A 40 2.27 -7.07 -10.97
N SER A 41 2.82 -7.78 -9.97
CA SER A 41 2.68 -9.24 -9.85
C SER A 41 1.21 -9.64 -9.76
N PHE A 42 0.42 -8.94 -8.93
CA PHE A 42 -1.01 -9.16 -8.79
C PHE A 42 -1.75 -8.97 -10.11
N CYS A 43 -1.61 -7.81 -10.76
CA CYS A 43 -2.28 -7.52 -12.02
C CYS A 43 -1.85 -8.47 -13.15
N ALA A 44 -0.57 -8.84 -13.20
CA ALA A 44 -0.05 -9.80 -14.18
C ALA A 44 -0.65 -11.19 -13.97
N ALA A 45 -0.77 -11.65 -12.72
CA ALA A 45 -1.41 -12.93 -12.40
C ALA A 45 -2.90 -12.94 -12.78
N GLU A 46 -3.65 -11.90 -12.42
CA GLU A 46 -5.08 -11.79 -12.76
C GLU A 46 -5.31 -11.72 -14.28
N LEU A 47 -4.47 -10.97 -14.99
CA LEU A 47 -4.53 -10.89 -16.45
C LEU A 47 -4.18 -12.23 -17.10
N ALA A 48 -3.11 -12.88 -16.63
CA ALA A 48 -2.68 -14.17 -17.14
C ALA A 48 -3.75 -15.25 -16.98
N GLU A 49 -4.45 -15.27 -15.84
CA GLU A 49 -5.59 -16.17 -15.62
C GLU A 49 -6.70 -15.90 -16.62
N PHE A 50 -7.09 -14.63 -16.78
CA PHE A 50 -8.15 -14.24 -17.71
C PHE A 50 -7.81 -14.56 -19.18
N THR A 51 -6.56 -14.38 -19.60
CA THR A 51 -6.12 -14.61 -20.98
C THR A 51 -5.54 -15.99 -21.24
N SER A 52 -5.38 -16.82 -20.20
CA SER A 52 -4.64 -18.08 -20.25
C SER A 52 -3.22 -17.92 -20.81
N ASP A 53 -2.50 -16.87 -20.37
CA ASP A 53 -1.13 -16.57 -20.79
C ASP A 53 -0.10 -17.17 -19.80
N ASP A 54 0.42 -18.36 -20.12
CA ASP A 54 1.39 -19.07 -19.29
C ASP A 54 2.71 -18.30 -19.11
N HIS A 55 3.12 -17.49 -20.09
CA HIS A 55 4.36 -16.72 -19.98
C HIS A 55 4.19 -15.58 -18.97
N LEU A 56 3.07 -14.85 -19.05
CA LEU A 56 2.76 -13.80 -18.09
C LEU A 56 2.56 -14.36 -16.67
N ALA A 57 1.93 -15.55 -16.55
CA ALA A 57 1.80 -16.25 -15.27
C ALA A 57 3.17 -16.60 -14.65
N ALA A 58 4.13 -17.05 -15.48
CA ALA A 58 5.49 -17.34 -15.03
C ALA A 58 6.21 -16.09 -14.53
N LEU A 59 6.10 -14.95 -15.25
CA LEU A 59 6.67 -13.66 -14.83
C LEU A 59 6.04 -13.15 -13.53
N ALA A 60 4.72 -13.28 -13.37
CA ALA A 60 4.01 -12.91 -12.15
C ALA A 60 4.52 -13.73 -10.95
N THR A 61 4.74 -15.03 -11.16
CA THR A 61 5.27 -15.96 -10.15
C THR A 61 6.70 -15.58 -9.76
N GLU A 62 7.60 -15.38 -10.73
CA GLU A 62 8.99 -14.98 -10.49
C GLU A 62 9.08 -13.67 -9.67
N LEU A 63 8.22 -12.70 -9.98
CA LEU A 63 8.17 -11.44 -9.24
C LEU A 63 7.65 -11.64 -7.80
N SER A 64 6.64 -12.50 -7.60
CA SER A 64 6.12 -12.83 -6.26
C SER A 64 7.16 -13.56 -5.39
N GLU A 65 7.99 -14.41 -5.99
CA GLU A 65 9.10 -15.10 -5.32
C GLU A 65 10.23 -14.12 -4.95
N SER A 66 10.48 -13.12 -5.80
CA SER A 66 11.44 -12.05 -5.48
C SER A 66 10.94 -11.18 -4.31
N LEU A 67 9.65 -10.85 -4.27
CA LEU A 67 9.03 -10.14 -3.14
C LEU A 67 9.13 -10.94 -1.85
N THR A 68 8.91 -12.25 -1.91
CA THR A 68 9.05 -13.18 -0.79
C THR A 68 10.40 -13.04 -0.06
N ALA A 69 11.49 -12.77 -0.79
CA ALA A 69 12.82 -12.58 -0.23
C ALA A 69 13.00 -11.25 0.54
N GLN A 70 12.13 -10.27 0.32
CA GLN A 70 12.20 -8.94 0.96
C GLN A 70 11.46 -8.85 2.31
N TRP A 71 10.90 -9.96 2.78
CA TRP A 71 10.25 -10.02 4.09
C TRP A 71 11.25 -9.86 5.24
N SER A 72 11.02 -8.89 6.12
CA SER A 72 11.73 -8.73 7.38
C SER A 72 10.89 -9.30 8.52
N SER A 73 11.34 -10.40 9.12
CA SER A 73 10.68 -10.98 10.29
C SER A 73 10.77 -10.09 11.54
N GLU A 74 11.82 -9.26 11.64
CA GLU A 74 12.01 -8.32 12.76
C GLU A 74 10.99 -7.18 12.70
N LEU A 75 10.80 -6.59 11.51
CA LEU A 75 9.87 -5.48 11.31
C LEU A 75 8.45 -5.93 10.99
N ARG A 76 8.27 -7.22 10.68
CA ARG A 76 7.00 -7.84 10.26
C ARG A 76 6.38 -7.14 9.05
N THR A 77 7.22 -6.75 8.10
CA THR A 77 6.84 -6.10 6.82
C THR A 77 7.83 -6.48 5.72
N TRP A 78 7.45 -6.26 4.46
CA TRP A 78 8.41 -6.24 3.36
C TRP A 78 9.14 -4.90 3.30
N VAL A 79 10.40 -4.96 2.87
CA VAL A 79 11.32 -3.81 2.83
C VAL A 79 11.72 -3.53 1.39
N ASP A 80 11.62 -2.28 0.95
CA ASP A 80 12.05 -1.85 -0.38
C ASP A 80 13.53 -2.21 -0.66
N GLU A 81 13.87 -2.48 -1.92
CA GLU A 81 15.25 -2.68 -2.39
C GLU A 81 15.90 -1.34 -2.83
N GLY A 82 17.24 -1.28 -2.95
CA GLY A 82 17.98 -0.13 -3.50
C GLY A 82 18.44 0.92 -2.47
N ALA A 83 19.66 1.44 -2.59
CA ALA A 83 20.30 2.24 -1.54
C ALA A 83 19.54 3.55 -1.23
N THR A 84 18.85 3.64 -0.10
CA THR A 84 18.43 4.93 0.46
C THR A 84 19.52 5.45 1.37
N THR A 85 20.00 6.67 1.13
CA THR A 85 21.07 7.32 1.88
C THR A 85 20.79 7.48 3.39
N ASN A 86 19.51 7.39 3.82
CA ASN A 86 19.09 7.72 5.20
C ASN A 86 18.25 6.63 5.89
N GLY A 87 18.26 5.37 5.44
CA GLY A 87 17.61 4.26 6.18
C GLY A 87 16.07 4.25 6.22
N SER A 88 15.39 5.08 5.41
CA SER A 88 13.91 5.12 5.34
C SER A 88 13.27 3.83 4.84
N ARG A 89 14.06 2.90 4.27
CA ARG A 89 13.61 1.56 3.85
C ARG A 89 12.96 0.75 4.96
N ALA A 90 13.33 1.03 6.22
CA ALA A 90 12.82 0.31 7.38
C ALA A 90 11.54 0.91 7.98
N THR A 91 11.04 2.05 7.48
CA THR A 91 9.81 2.65 7.99
C THR A 91 8.64 1.72 7.66
N ARG A 92 7.93 1.27 8.70
CA ARG A 92 6.75 0.41 8.56
C ARG A 92 5.58 1.22 8.03
N THR A 93 5.42 1.22 6.71
CA THR A 93 4.26 1.76 6.02
C THR A 93 3.28 0.65 5.69
N LEU A 94 2.01 1.00 5.54
CA LEU A 94 0.97 0.07 5.13
C LEU A 94 1.25 -0.52 3.74
N GLU A 95 1.80 0.28 2.83
CA GLU A 95 2.20 -0.16 1.49
C GLU A 95 3.25 -1.29 1.52
N GLY A 96 4.09 -1.32 2.56
CA GLY A 96 5.02 -2.43 2.81
C GLY A 96 4.32 -3.79 3.00
N LEU A 97 3.02 -3.81 3.31
CA LEU A 97 2.21 -5.03 3.41
C LEU A 97 1.48 -5.42 2.11
N LEU A 98 1.55 -4.61 1.04
CA LEU A 98 0.90 -4.94 -0.23
C LEU A 98 1.31 -6.29 -0.86
N PRO A 99 2.51 -6.84 -0.63
CA PRO A 99 2.84 -8.21 -1.05
C PRO A 99 1.88 -9.29 -0.51
N LEU A 100 1.06 -9.01 0.51
CA LEU A 100 -0.07 -9.87 0.91
C LEU A 100 -1.00 -10.24 -0.25
N LEU A 101 -1.10 -9.44 -1.31
CA LEU A 101 -1.91 -9.75 -2.50
C LEU A 101 -1.42 -11.01 -3.24
N VAL A 102 -0.13 -11.34 -3.15
CA VAL A 102 0.53 -12.39 -3.95
C VAL A 102 1.34 -13.39 -3.13
N GLU A 103 1.54 -13.16 -1.83
CA GLU A 103 2.26 -14.08 -0.94
C GLU A 103 1.48 -15.40 -0.73
N ARG A 104 2.22 -16.50 -0.58
CA ARG A 104 1.67 -17.87 -0.49
C ARG A 104 2.12 -18.63 0.75
N ARG A 105 3.12 -18.13 1.47
CA ARG A 105 3.66 -18.77 2.68
C ARG A 105 2.78 -18.46 3.89
N ALA A 106 2.12 -19.49 4.41
CA ALA A 106 1.15 -19.37 5.50
C ALA A 106 1.65 -18.58 6.72
N GLN A 107 2.90 -18.80 7.15
CA GLN A 107 3.46 -18.09 8.30
C GLN A 107 3.63 -16.59 8.05
N VAL A 108 4.11 -16.21 6.87
CA VAL A 108 4.31 -14.80 6.49
C VAL A 108 2.96 -14.10 6.34
N ILE A 109 1.97 -14.78 5.74
CA ILE A 109 0.60 -14.27 5.64
C ILE A 109 0.02 -14.04 7.05
N ALA A 110 0.13 -15.02 7.94
CA ALA A 110 -0.37 -14.91 9.30
C ALA A 110 0.29 -13.73 10.05
N ASP A 111 1.59 -13.54 9.86
CA ASP A 111 2.33 -12.46 10.51
C ASP A 111 1.95 -11.07 9.99
N ALA A 112 1.86 -10.90 8.67
CA ALA A 112 1.46 -9.63 8.05
C ALA A 112 -0.01 -9.31 8.31
N VAL A 113 -0.90 -10.31 8.31
CA VAL A 113 -2.31 -10.13 8.68
C VAL A 113 -2.44 -9.70 10.12
N SER A 114 -1.65 -10.25 11.06
CA SER A 114 -1.73 -9.83 12.46
C SER A 114 -1.39 -8.35 12.63
N GLU A 115 -0.40 -7.83 11.88
CA GLU A 115 -0.08 -6.39 11.86
C GLU A 115 -1.23 -5.57 11.25
N LEU A 116 -1.82 -6.06 10.17
CA LEU A 116 -2.90 -5.37 9.45
C LEU A 116 -4.14 -5.18 10.33
N VAL A 117 -4.55 -6.21 11.08
CA VAL A 117 -5.80 -6.21 11.86
C VAL A 117 -5.64 -5.76 13.31
N SER A 118 -4.40 -5.57 13.78
CA SER A 118 -4.12 -5.14 15.15
C SER A 118 -4.37 -3.65 15.33
N GLU A 119 -5.16 -3.28 16.34
CA GLU A 119 -5.41 -1.89 16.73
C GLU A 119 -4.14 -1.15 17.17
N ALA A 120 -3.16 -1.89 17.72
CA ALA A 120 -1.86 -1.36 18.12
C ALA A 120 -0.92 -1.10 16.92
N SER A 121 -1.28 -1.61 15.74
CA SER A 121 -0.52 -1.51 14.49
C SER A 121 -1.33 -0.71 13.46
N PHE A 122 -1.73 -1.31 12.33
CA PHE A 122 -2.35 -0.57 11.23
C PHE A 122 -3.87 -0.41 11.36
N CYS A 123 -4.57 -1.20 12.15
CA CYS A 123 -6.03 -1.13 12.23
C CYS A 123 -6.51 0.07 13.06
N GLY A 124 -7.27 0.97 12.44
CA GLY A 124 -7.90 2.10 13.11
C GLY A 124 -9.43 2.06 13.04
N PRO A 125 -10.13 2.81 13.91
CA PRO A 125 -11.59 2.84 13.94
C PRO A 125 -12.24 3.34 12.64
N PHE A 126 -11.52 4.10 11.82
CA PHE A 126 -12.01 4.63 10.53
C PHE A 126 -11.29 4.03 9.30
N GLY A 127 -10.52 2.96 9.45
CA GLY A 127 -9.77 2.33 8.35
C GLY A 127 -8.32 2.03 8.74
N LEU A 128 -7.45 1.71 7.78
CA LEU A 128 -6.05 1.42 8.07
C LEU A 128 -5.21 2.69 8.15
N ARG A 129 -4.27 2.76 9.10
CA ARG A 129 -3.22 3.78 9.18
C ARG A 129 -2.21 3.56 8.07
N GLN A 130 -1.74 4.63 7.42
CA GLN A 130 -0.73 4.52 6.36
C GLN A 130 0.68 4.25 6.90
N VAL A 131 0.97 4.65 8.13
CA VAL A 131 2.25 4.45 8.79
C VAL A 131 1.99 3.84 10.17
N HIS A 132 2.82 2.89 10.58
CA HIS A 132 2.69 2.25 11.89
C HIS A 132 2.79 3.31 13.00
N PRO A 133 1.89 3.33 13.99
CA PRO A 133 1.77 4.44 14.96
C PRO A 133 3.00 4.62 15.87
N SER A 134 3.83 3.59 16.03
CA SER A 134 5.12 3.69 16.73
C SER A 134 6.28 4.25 15.89
N GLU A 135 6.09 4.53 14.61
CA GLU A 135 7.11 5.22 13.81
C GLU A 135 7.15 6.71 14.17
N PRO A 136 8.33 7.34 14.30
CA PRO A 136 8.45 8.75 14.64
C PRO A 136 7.90 9.69 13.55
N THR A 137 7.67 9.16 12.35
CA THR A 137 7.09 9.86 11.21
C THR A 137 5.57 9.75 11.14
N TYR A 138 4.94 8.97 12.01
CA TYR A 138 3.48 8.85 12.06
C TYR A 138 2.85 10.20 12.41
N ASP A 139 1.93 10.64 11.56
CA ASP A 139 1.11 11.82 11.77
C ASP A 139 -0.25 11.56 11.12
N PRO A 140 -1.35 11.46 11.92
CA PRO A 140 -2.67 11.05 11.43
C PRO A 140 -3.31 12.05 10.47
N ASP A 141 -2.77 13.27 10.36
CA ASP A 141 -3.30 14.33 9.50
C ASP A 141 -2.40 14.63 8.28
N ALA A 142 -1.17 14.12 8.28
CA ALA A 142 -0.17 14.45 7.25
C ALA A 142 -0.16 13.49 6.06
N TYR A 143 -1.10 13.62 5.14
CA TYR A 143 -1.07 12.98 3.80
C TYR A 143 -0.64 11.49 3.82
N TRP A 144 0.49 11.11 3.21
CA TRP A 144 1.00 9.73 3.19
C TRP A 144 1.71 9.28 4.49
N ARG A 145 1.71 10.09 5.56
CA ARG A 145 2.43 9.81 6.81
C ARG A 145 1.56 9.27 7.95
N GLY A 146 0.30 8.98 7.71
CA GLY A 146 -0.57 8.42 8.75
C GLY A 146 -2.03 8.22 8.35
N PRO A 147 -2.69 9.16 7.66
CA PRO A 147 -4.09 9.01 7.27
C PRO A 147 -4.41 7.70 6.55
N SER A 148 -5.66 7.29 6.66
CA SER A 148 -6.24 6.18 5.91
C SER A 148 -6.61 6.57 4.48
N TRP A 149 -6.40 5.62 3.57
CA TRP A 149 -6.57 5.82 2.13
C TRP A 149 -7.57 4.79 1.56
N PRO A 150 -8.67 5.24 0.92
CA PRO A 150 -9.72 4.34 0.44
C PRO A 150 -9.23 3.25 -0.52
N GLN A 151 -8.33 3.59 -1.44
CA GLN A 151 -7.78 2.64 -2.41
C GLN A 151 -6.92 1.56 -1.75
N LEU A 152 -6.18 1.89 -0.69
CA LEU A 152 -5.39 0.90 0.04
C LEU A 152 -6.30 0.02 0.89
N ASN A 153 -7.30 0.59 1.57
CA ASN A 153 -8.29 -0.20 2.32
C ASN A 153 -9.00 -1.22 1.41
N TYR A 154 -9.35 -0.83 0.18
CA TYR A 154 -9.89 -1.74 -0.83
C TYR A 154 -8.92 -2.87 -1.20
N LEU A 155 -7.66 -2.56 -1.49
CA LEU A 155 -6.65 -3.57 -1.82
C LEU A 155 -6.41 -4.57 -0.67
N PHE A 156 -6.41 -4.10 0.58
CA PHE A 156 -6.27 -4.97 1.75
C PHE A 156 -7.54 -5.76 2.05
N GLN A 157 -8.72 -5.21 1.79
CA GLN A 157 -9.96 -5.96 1.84
C GLN A 157 -9.93 -7.14 0.85
N LEU A 158 -9.45 -6.90 -0.38
CA LEU A 158 -9.26 -7.92 -1.40
C LEU A 158 -8.24 -8.98 -0.97
N ALA A 159 -7.08 -8.55 -0.46
CA ALA A 159 -6.05 -9.48 0.05
C ALA A 159 -6.61 -10.39 1.16
N LEU A 160 -7.33 -9.84 2.13
CA LEU A 160 -7.97 -10.62 3.20
C LEU A 160 -8.96 -11.65 2.65
N ARG A 161 -9.77 -11.29 1.66
CA ARG A 161 -10.71 -12.23 1.02
C ARG A 161 -10.00 -13.37 0.29
N ARG A 162 -8.93 -13.07 -0.44
CA ARG A 162 -8.12 -14.09 -1.14
C ARG A 162 -7.51 -15.11 -0.18
N HIS A 163 -7.22 -14.70 1.06
CA HIS A 163 -6.74 -15.58 2.13
C HIS A 163 -7.87 -16.22 2.96
N GLY A 164 -9.13 -16.07 2.56
CA GLY A 164 -10.29 -16.64 3.26
C GLY A 164 -10.66 -15.95 4.58
N LEU A 165 -10.10 -14.77 4.86
CA LEU A 165 -10.28 -14.01 6.11
C LEU A 165 -11.49 -13.07 6.01
N VAL A 166 -12.67 -13.65 5.86
CA VAL A 166 -13.92 -12.92 5.59
C VAL A 166 -14.27 -11.93 6.71
N ASP A 167 -14.21 -12.34 7.97
CA ASP A 167 -14.57 -11.46 9.09
C ASP A 167 -13.64 -10.25 9.21
N ALA A 168 -12.33 -10.46 9.03
CA ALA A 168 -11.36 -9.37 9.02
C ALA A 168 -11.61 -8.39 7.85
N SER A 169 -11.95 -8.93 6.68
CA SER A 169 -12.30 -8.14 5.49
C SER A 169 -13.54 -7.27 5.73
N GLU A 170 -14.61 -7.83 6.31
CA GLU A 170 -15.84 -7.09 6.61
C GLU A 170 -15.65 -6.04 7.71
N ASN A 171 -14.83 -6.33 8.71
CA ASN A 171 -14.47 -5.36 9.75
C ASN A 171 -13.70 -4.17 9.16
N LEU A 172 -12.71 -4.42 8.31
CA LEU A 172 -11.98 -3.39 7.59
C LEU A 172 -12.91 -2.55 6.71
N TRP A 173 -13.81 -3.19 5.97
CA TRP A 173 -14.74 -2.48 5.10
C TRP A 173 -15.71 -1.60 5.89
N THR A 174 -16.22 -2.11 7.01
CA THR A 174 -17.08 -1.35 7.92
C THR A 174 -16.35 -0.13 8.50
N ALA A 175 -15.09 -0.29 8.94
CA ALA A 175 -14.28 0.83 9.41
C ALA A 175 -14.04 1.87 8.31
N SER A 176 -13.73 1.42 7.10
CA SER A 176 -13.51 2.30 5.95
C SER A 176 -14.78 3.04 5.53
N ALA A 177 -15.95 2.41 5.62
CA ALA A 177 -17.25 3.05 5.40
C ALA A 177 -17.54 4.15 6.43
N ARG A 178 -17.21 3.91 7.71
CA ARG A 178 -17.28 4.98 8.72
C ARG A 178 -16.37 6.15 8.34
N GLY A 179 -15.13 5.88 7.93
CA GLY A 179 -14.16 6.91 7.54
C GLY A 179 -14.61 7.74 6.34
N ALA A 180 -15.08 7.08 5.28
CA ALA A 180 -15.60 7.77 4.10
C ALA A 180 -16.82 8.64 4.42
N LEU A 181 -17.78 8.15 5.21
CA LEU A 181 -18.97 8.93 5.58
C LEU A 181 -18.61 10.11 6.50
N GLN A 182 -17.78 9.87 7.52
CA GLN A 182 -17.35 10.90 8.47
C GLN A 182 -16.55 12.01 7.80
N SER A 183 -15.75 11.66 6.79
CA SER A 183 -14.91 12.60 6.05
C SER A 183 -15.62 13.22 4.83
N GLU A 184 -16.90 12.91 4.59
CA GLU A 184 -17.65 13.37 3.40
C GLU A 184 -16.97 12.97 2.07
N PHE A 185 -16.48 11.73 2.01
CA PHE A 185 -15.76 11.16 0.87
C PHE A 185 -14.49 11.93 0.51
N SER A 186 -13.71 12.30 1.53
CA SER A 186 -12.40 12.93 1.37
C SER A 186 -11.39 12.01 0.68
N GLU A 187 -10.38 12.62 0.07
CA GLU A 187 -9.25 11.96 -0.56
C GLU A 187 -8.54 10.96 0.35
N TYR A 188 -8.37 11.35 1.62
CA TYR A 188 -7.88 10.54 2.73
C TYR A 188 -8.52 11.06 4.03
N TRP A 189 -8.43 10.29 5.11
CA TRP A 189 -8.95 10.70 6.42
C TRP A 189 -8.13 10.12 7.57
N SER A 190 -8.08 10.80 8.71
CA SER A 190 -7.48 10.26 9.94
C SER A 190 -8.14 8.94 10.31
N ALA A 191 -7.34 7.89 10.51
CA ALA A 191 -7.83 6.59 10.91
C ALA A 191 -8.39 6.58 12.34
N GLU A 192 -8.09 7.61 13.15
CA GLU A 192 -8.45 7.70 14.57
C GLU A 192 -9.82 8.33 14.81
N ASP A 193 -10.16 9.37 14.06
CA ASP A 193 -11.37 10.18 14.28
C ASP A 193 -12.17 10.47 13.00
N GLY A 194 -11.67 10.06 11.83
CA GLY A 194 -12.31 10.28 10.54
C GLY A 194 -12.19 11.70 10.01
N GLY A 195 -11.33 12.54 10.59
CA GLY A 195 -11.02 13.87 10.06
C GLY A 195 -10.47 13.80 8.64
N GLY A 196 -11.21 14.31 7.66
CA GLY A 196 -10.79 14.24 6.25
C GLY A 196 -9.60 15.15 5.91
N GLY A 197 -8.98 14.91 4.75
CA GLY A 197 -8.02 15.83 4.13
C GLY A 197 -8.04 15.73 2.61
N GLY A 198 -7.31 16.63 1.95
CA GLY A 198 -7.22 16.65 0.49
C GLY A 198 -8.53 17.04 -0.21
N ALA A 199 -8.73 16.51 -1.42
CA ALA A 199 -9.91 16.78 -2.23
C ALA A 199 -11.21 16.22 -1.62
N ARG A 200 -12.33 16.95 -1.76
CA ARG A 200 -13.64 16.58 -1.23
C ARG A 200 -14.79 17.01 -2.17
N PRO A 201 -15.61 16.08 -2.68
CA PRO A 201 -15.39 14.63 -2.68
C PRO A 201 -14.22 14.26 -3.61
N GLN A 202 -13.64 13.07 -3.41
CA GLN A 202 -12.67 12.47 -4.32
C GLN A 202 -13.20 11.16 -4.89
N SER A 203 -13.03 10.95 -6.21
CA SER A 203 -13.67 9.83 -6.92
C SER A 203 -13.29 8.45 -6.38
N TRP A 204 -12.03 8.24 -5.98
CA TRP A 204 -11.59 6.95 -5.42
C TRP A 204 -12.19 6.64 -4.06
N SER A 205 -12.71 7.64 -3.34
CA SER A 205 -13.37 7.41 -2.05
C SER A 205 -14.73 6.75 -2.25
N GLY A 206 -15.28 6.86 -3.47
CA GLY A 206 -16.41 6.08 -3.94
C GLY A 206 -16.15 4.57 -4.03
N LEU A 207 -14.89 4.10 -4.01
CA LEU A 207 -14.59 2.66 -3.92
C LEU A 207 -15.26 2.02 -2.71
N ILE A 208 -15.40 2.77 -1.60
CA ILE A 208 -16.05 2.31 -0.37
C ILE A 208 -17.54 1.96 -0.57
N LEU A 209 -18.15 2.41 -1.67
CA LEU A 209 -19.52 2.06 -2.04
C LEU A 209 -19.62 0.75 -2.81
N LEU A 210 -18.50 0.18 -3.27
CA LEU A 210 -18.46 -1.11 -3.95
C LEU A 210 -18.79 -2.22 -2.94
N LYS A 211 -20.06 -2.63 -2.92
CA LYS A 211 -20.45 -3.82 -2.17
C LYS A 211 -19.98 -5.04 -2.96
N HIS A 212 -19.02 -5.79 -2.41
CA HIS A 212 -18.62 -7.06 -2.98
C HIS A 212 -19.79 -8.05 -2.89
N HIS A 213 -20.46 -8.28 -4.02
CA HIS A 213 -21.14 -9.55 -4.25
C HIS A 213 -20.06 -10.56 -4.59
N GLU A 214 -20.15 -11.76 -4.00
CA GLU A 214 -19.18 -12.86 -4.11
C GLU A 214 -18.55 -12.93 -5.51
N ILE A 215 -17.29 -12.52 -5.62
CA ILE A 215 -16.47 -12.81 -6.79
C ILE A 215 -16.01 -14.25 -6.55
N HIS A 216 -16.72 -15.17 -7.20
CA HIS A 216 -16.46 -16.60 -7.20
C HIS A 216 -15.25 -16.95 -8.06
#